data_AF-A0A2V7QMN8-F1
#
_entry.id   AF-A0A2V7QMN8-F1
#
_cell.length_a   1.000
_cell.length_b   1.000
_cell.length_c   1.000
_cell.angle_alpha   90.00
_cell.angle_beta   90.00
_cell.angle_gamma   90.00
#
_symmetry.space_group_name_H-M   'P 1'
#
loop_
_entity.id
_entity.type
_entity.pdbx_description
1 polymer ?
#
loop_
_entity_poly.entity_id
_entity_poly.type
_entity_poly.pdbx_seq_one_letter_code
_entity_poly.pdbx_strand_id
1 'polypeptide(L)'
;TELLRIAQSQLQAGTGVALDVTRARAQLAATRASLIASRNAQDHAHLDLLRSLALPVGTDVVLTDSLSAAAAGEPLPDEATLVAQALRNRPDLVAEEERLRAAKQ
;
A
#
# COMPACT_ATOMS: atom_id res chain seq x y z
N THR A 1 -3.28 20.38 13.48
CA THR A 1 -4.07 21.22 14.42
C THR A 1 -3.71 22.68 14.31
N GLU A 2 -2.48 23.00 13.93
CA GLU A 2 -1.96 24.36 13.80
C GLU A 2 -2.80 25.29 12.92
N LEU A 3 -3.24 24.84 11.73
CA LEU A 3 -4.08 25.65 10.84
C LEU A 3 -5.40 26.09 11.49
N LEU A 4 -6.03 25.23 12.29
CA LEU A 4 -7.25 25.57 13.01
C LEU A 4 -6.97 26.60 14.11
N ARG A 5 -5.83 26.47 14.80
CA ARG A 5 -5.40 27.42 15.84
C ARG A 5 -5.15 28.81 15.26
N ILE A 6 -4.45 28.88 14.11
CA ILE A 6 -4.18 30.14 13.39
C ILE A 6 -5.50 30.79 12.94
N ALA A 7 -6.39 30.03 12.30
CA ALA A 7 -7.68 30.56 11.82
C ALA A 7 -8.55 31.10 12.97
N GLN A 8 -8.56 30.43 14.12
CA GLN A 8 -9.26 30.90 15.32
C GLN A 8 -8.64 32.19 15.88
N SER A 9 -7.32 32.27 15.93
CA SER A 9 -6.61 33.46 16.39
C SER A 9 -6.88 34.67 15.48
N GLN A 10 -6.91 34.48 14.17
CA GLN A 10 -7.19 35.54 13.20
C GLN A 10 -8.65 36.02 13.30
N LEU A 11 -9.60 35.09 13.46
CA LEU A 11 -10.99 35.45 13.70
C LEU A 11 -11.16 36.27 14.98
N GLN A 12 -10.50 35.88 16.07
CA GLN A 12 -10.53 36.62 17.34
C GLN A 12 -9.87 38.01 17.23
N ALA A 13 -8.80 38.13 16.43
CA ALA A 13 -8.13 39.40 16.16
C ALA A 13 -8.89 40.28 15.14
N GLY A 14 -10.00 39.79 14.56
CA GLY A 14 -10.77 40.49 13.53
C GLY A 14 -10.10 40.52 12.14
N THR A 15 -9.03 39.76 11.95
CA THR A 15 -8.26 39.70 10.69
C THR A 15 -8.60 38.49 9.82
N GLY A 16 -9.47 37.59 10.30
CA GLY A 16 -9.95 36.41 9.57
C GLY A 16 -11.46 36.26 9.63
N VAL A 17 -12.00 35.31 8.84
CA VAL A 17 -13.46 35.07 8.73
C VAL A 17 -13.87 33.70 9.27
N ALA A 18 -15.11 33.59 9.73
CA ALA A 18 -15.65 32.34 10.29
C ALA A 18 -15.60 31.16 9.30
N LEU A 19 -15.67 31.44 7.99
CA LEU A 19 -15.52 30.44 6.93
C LEU A 19 -14.16 29.71 7.00
N ASP A 20 -13.07 30.43 7.29
CA ASP A 20 -11.74 29.83 7.37
C ASP A 20 -11.59 28.91 8.58
N VAL A 21 -12.21 29.26 9.71
CA VAL A 21 -12.29 28.38 10.88
C VAL A 21 -13.06 27.10 10.54
N THR A 22 -14.20 27.23 9.86
CA THR A 22 -15.00 26.07 9.42
C THR A 22 -14.21 25.19 8.45
N ARG A 23 -13.51 25.79 7.48
CA ARG A 23 -12.64 25.08 6.54
C ARG A 23 -11.51 24.35 7.27
N ALA A 24 -10.83 25.00 8.21
CA ALA A 24 -9.76 24.39 8.99
C ALA A 24 -10.27 23.25 9.90
N ARG A 25 -11.49 23.36 10.46
CA ARG A 25 -12.15 22.26 11.20
C ARG A 25 -12.44 21.07 10.30
N ALA A 26 -13.02 21.31 9.12
CA ALA A 26 -13.31 20.26 8.15
C ALA A 26 -12.02 19.54 7.71
N GLN A 27 -10.96 20.29 7.42
CA GLN A 27 -9.66 19.71 7.06
C GLN A 27 -9.09 18.85 8.20
N LEU A 28 -9.16 19.33 9.45
CA LEU A 28 -8.69 18.55 10.60
C LEU A 28 -9.50 17.26 10.78
N ALA A 29 -10.82 17.31 10.59
CA ALA A 29 -11.66 16.12 10.65
C ALA A 29 -11.30 15.11 9.55
N ALA A 30 -11.12 15.58 8.31
CA ALA A 30 -10.71 14.74 7.18
C ALA A 30 -9.34 14.08 7.43
N THR A 31 -8.35 14.84 7.89
CA THR A 31 -7.03 14.29 8.23
C THR A 31 -7.10 13.24 9.35
N ARG A 32 -7.94 13.45 10.36
CA ARG A 32 -8.16 12.46 11.43
C ARG A 32 -8.80 11.17 10.90
N ALA A 33 -9.83 11.29 10.07
CA ALA A 33 -10.46 10.15 9.45
C ALA A 33 -9.47 9.37 8.57
N SER A 34 -8.66 10.08 7.78
CA SER A 34 -7.59 9.48 6.98
C SER A 34 -6.57 8.74 7.83
N LEU A 35 -6.12 9.31 8.95
CA LEU A 35 -5.20 8.63 9.88
C LEU A 35 -5.80 7.34 10.45
N ILE A 36 -7.08 7.34 10.81
CA ILE A 36 -7.77 6.14 11.30
C ILE A 36 -7.81 5.07 10.20
N ALA A 37 -8.21 5.45 8.98
CA ALA A 37 -8.25 4.54 7.85
C ALA A 37 -6.87 3.95 7.54
N SER A 38 -5.81 4.75 7.55
CA SER A 38 -4.44 4.28 7.32
C SER A 38 -3.95 3.32 8.39
N ARG A 39 -4.31 3.54 9.67
CA ARG A 39 -3.99 2.60 10.76
C ARG A 39 -4.68 1.26 10.57
N ASN A 40 -5.99 1.28 10.30
CA ASN A 40 -6.74 0.06 10.04
C ASN A 40 -6.19 -0.69 8.81
N ALA A 41 -5.82 0.03 7.74
CA ALA A 41 -5.21 -0.57 6.56
C ALA A 41 -3.86 -1.23 6.89
N GLN A 42 -3.05 -0.62 7.75
CA GLN A 42 -1.79 -1.19 8.22
C GLN A 42 -2.02 -2.44 9.09
N ASP A 43 -3.01 -2.44 9.98
CA ASP A 43 -3.38 -3.62 10.77
C ASP A 43 -3.87 -4.77 9.87
N HIS A 44 -4.71 -4.46 8.87
CA HIS A 44 -5.16 -5.44 7.88
C HIS A 44 -3.99 -6.01 7.07
N ALA A 45 -3.10 -5.15 6.57
CA ALA A 45 -1.92 -5.60 5.83
C ALA A 45 -1.00 -6.50 6.68
N HIS A 46 -0.89 -6.22 7.99
CA HIS A 46 -0.15 -7.07 8.91
C HIS A 46 -0.78 -8.46 9.06
N LEU A 47 -2.11 -8.53 9.19
CA LEU A 47 -2.83 -9.81 9.24
C LEU A 47 -2.70 -10.61 7.92
N ASP A 48 -2.79 -9.92 6.78
CA ASP A 48 -2.62 -10.53 5.47
C ASP A 48 -1.19 -11.06 5.26
N LEU A 49 -0.18 -10.37 5.78
CA LEU A 49 1.21 -10.82 5.80
C LEU A 49 1.35 -12.10 6.63
N LEU A 50 0.86 -12.10 7.88
CA LEU A 50 0.89 -13.29 8.74
C LEU A 50 0.20 -14.47 8.08
N ARG A 51 -0.96 -14.25 7.46
CA ARG A 51 -1.70 -15.28 6.72
C ARG A 51 -0.90 -15.83 5.54
N SER A 52 -0.28 -14.96 4.75
CA SER A 52 0.50 -15.35 3.56
C SER A 52 1.76 -16.16 3.94
N LEU A 53 2.32 -15.88 5.12
CA LEU A 53 3.45 -16.62 5.68
C LEU A 53 3.02 -17.85 6.51
N ALA A 54 1.71 -18.12 6.60
CA ALA A 54 1.15 -19.18 7.43
C ALA A 54 1.56 -19.10 8.93
N LEU A 55 1.69 -17.89 9.46
CA LEU A 55 2.04 -17.61 10.85
C LEU A 55 0.79 -17.41 11.73
N PRO A 56 0.84 -17.78 13.03
CA PRO A 56 -0.21 -17.44 14.00
C PRO A 56 -0.41 -15.91 14.13
N VAL A 57 -1.67 -15.49 14.35
CA VAL A 57 -2.09 -14.06 14.44
C VAL A 57 -1.39 -13.28 15.58
N GLY A 58 -0.84 -13.96 16.58
CA GLY A 58 -0.08 -13.34 17.69
C GLY A 58 1.43 -13.27 17.46
N THR A 59 1.91 -13.64 16.27
CA THR A 59 3.35 -13.58 15.96
C THR A 59 3.77 -12.13 15.79
N ASP A 60 4.77 -11.71 16.56
CA ASP A 60 5.33 -10.36 16.46
C ASP A 60 6.27 -10.29 15.25
N VAL A 61 5.88 -9.53 14.22
CA VAL A 61 6.66 -9.32 13.01
C VAL A 61 7.10 -7.87 12.97
N VAL A 62 8.40 -7.66 13.18
CA VAL A 62 9.01 -6.33 13.15
C VAL A 62 9.52 -6.04 11.74
N LEU A 63 8.93 -5.03 11.09
CA LEU A 63 9.44 -4.52 9.81
C LEU A 63 10.71 -3.71 10.08
N THR A 64 11.84 -4.13 9.49
CA THR A 64 13.16 -3.51 9.72
C THR A 64 13.45 -2.33 8.80
N ASP A 65 12.59 -2.05 7.83
CA ASP A 65 12.74 -0.96 6.86
C ASP A 65 11.43 -0.19 6.69
N SER A 66 11.55 1.03 6.19
CA SER A 66 10.48 2.00 5.93
C SER A 66 9.73 1.77 4.61
N LEU A 67 10.10 0.74 3.82
CA LEU A 67 9.60 0.54 2.46
C LEU A 67 9.80 1.79 1.58
N SER A 68 10.90 2.52 1.79
CA SER A 68 11.26 3.65 0.92
C SER A 68 11.33 3.19 -0.54
N ALA A 69 11.13 4.13 -1.47
CA ALA A 69 11.16 3.82 -2.91
C ALA A 69 12.39 2.94 -3.20
N ALA A 70 12.14 1.71 -3.65
CA ALA A 70 13.19 0.74 -3.89
C ALA A 70 14.24 1.40 -4.78
N ALA A 71 15.52 1.32 -4.39
CA ALA A 71 16.62 1.73 -5.23
C ALA A 71 16.40 1.13 -6.62
N ALA A 72 16.62 1.92 -7.68
CA ALA A 72 16.47 1.45 -9.05
C ALA A 72 17.19 0.10 -9.16
N GLY A 73 16.40 -0.97 -9.33
CA GLY A 73 16.90 -2.33 -9.30
C GLY A 73 17.91 -2.56 -10.43
N GLU A 74 18.48 -3.75 -10.46
CA GLU A 74 19.28 -4.14 -11.63
C GLU A 74 18.50 -3.90 -12.93
N PRO A 75 19.18 -3.43 -13.98
CA PRO A 75 18.54 -3.20 -15.27
C PRO A 75 17.88 -4.49 -15.74
N LEU A 76 16.59 -4.40 -16.05
CA LEU A 76 15.82 -5.53 -16.56
C LEU A 76 16.43 -6.01 -17.90
N PRO A 77 16.46 -7.33 -18.14
CA PRO A 77 16.75 -7.87 -19.47
C PRO A 77 15.81 -7.31 -20.54
N ASP A 78 16.18 -7.48 -21.81
CA ASP A 78 15.33 -7.07 -22.92
C ASP A 78 13.97 -7.82 -22.92
N GLU A 79 12.97 -7.20 -23.55
CA GLU A 79 11.61 -7.73 -23.60
C GLU A 79 11.52 -9.13 -24.21
N ALA A 80 12.27 -9.40 -25.29
CA ALA A 80 12.21 -10.69 -25.98
C ALA A 80 12.72 -11.81 -25.06
N THR A 81 13.78 -11.54 -24.32
CA THR A 81 14.33 -12.45 -23.30
C THR A 81 13.29 -12.71 -22.19
N LEU A 82 12.63 -11.67 -21.69
CA LEU A 82 11.62 -11.78 -20.63
C LEU A 82 10.39 -12.57 -21.09
N VAL A 83 9.87 -12.31 -22.30
CA VAL A 83 8.72 -13.03 -22.86
C VAL A 83 9.07 -14.51 -23.05
N ALA A 84 10.25 -14.80 -23.60
CA ALA A 84 10.69 -16.17 -23.80
C ALA A 84 10.84 -16.93 -22.46
N GLN A 85 11.33 -16.27 -21.40
CA GLN A 85 11.38 -16.84 -20.06
C GLN A 85 9.98 -17.07 -19.48
N ALA A 86 9.07 -16.11 -19.60
CA ALA A 86 7.71 -16.19 -19.06
C ALA A 86 6.92 -17.35 -19.68
N LEU A 87 7.00 -17.52 -21.01
CA LEU A 87 6.31 -18.61 -21.72
C LEU A 87 6.87 -19.99 -21.32
N ARG A 88 8.20 -20.12 -21.18
CA ARG A 88 8.83 -21.38 -20.77
C ARG A 88 8.49 -21.79 -19.34
N ASN A 89 8.38 -20.81 -18.44
CA ASN A 89 8.19 -21.08 -17.01
C ASN A 89 6.72 -21.03 -16.58
N ARG A 90 5.78 -20.91 -17.53
CA ARG A 90 4.35 -20.75 -17.24
C ARG A 90 3.74 -22.08 -16.78
N PRO A 91 3.32 -22.21 -15.50
CA PRO A 91 2.91 -23.52 -14.96
C PRO A 91 1.69 -24.13 -15.64
N ASP A 92 0.74 -23.29 -16.08
CA ASP A 92 -0.45 -23.70 -16.81
C ASP A 92 -0.09 -24.30 -18.18
N LEU A 93 0.79 -23.67 -18.95
CA LEU A 93 1.26 -24.19 -20.24
C LEU A 93 2.02 -25.51 -20.09
N VAL A 94 2.94 -25.57 -19.12
CA VAL A 94 3.69 -26.79 -18.83
C VAL A 94 2.73 -27.93 -18.45
N ALA A 95 1.73 -27.66 -17.62
CA ALA A 95 0.75 -28.66 -17.21
C ALA A 95 -0.15 -29.15 -18.37
N GLU A 96 -0.49 -28.29 -19.34
CA GLU A 96 -1.24 -28.69 -20.54
C GLU A 96 -0.37 -29.51 -21.51
N GLU A 97 0.90 -29.13 -21.70
CA GLU A 97 1.82 -29.91 -22.52
C GLU A 97 2.03 -31.32 -21.99
N GLU A 98 2.22 -31.46 -20.67
CA GLU A 98 2.34 -32.77 -20.02
C GLU A 98 1.05 -33.59 -20.16
N ARG A 99 -0.12 -32.96 -20.05
CA ARG A 99 -1.41 -33.63 -20.31
C ARG A 99 -1.52 -34.12 -21.76
N LEU A 100 -1.10 -33.31 -22.73
CA LEU A 100 -1.06 -33.71 -24.14
C LEU A 100 -0.05 -34.83 -24.41
N ARG A 101 1.11 -34.83 -23.74
CA ARG A 101 2.10 -35.92 -23.83
C ARG A 101 1.53 -37.21 -23.26
N ALA A 102 0.94 -37.17 -22.07
CA ALA A 102 0.32 -38.32 -21.42
C ALA A 102 -0.85 -38.90 -22.24
N ALA A 103 -1.64 -38.06 -22.92
CA ALA A 103 -2.75 -38.51 -23.78
C ALA A 103 -2.29 -39.16 -25.10
N LYS A 104 -1.02 -39.01 -25.48
CA LYS A 104 -0.44 -39.59 -26.71
C LYS A 104 0.32 -40.90 -26.45
N GLN A 105 0.56 -41.25 -25.18
CA GLN A 105 1.16 -42.52 -24.75
C GLN A 105 0.08 -43.57 -24.53
#